data_AF-A0A8H6GC21-F1
#
_entry.id   AF-A0A8H6GC21-F1
#
_cell.length_a   1.000
_cell.length_b   1.000
_cell.length_c   1.000
_cell.angle_alpha   90.00
_cell.angle_beta   90.00
_cell.angle_gamma   90.00
#
_symmetry.space_group_name_H-M   'P 1'
#
loop_
_entity.id
_entity.type
_entity.pdbx_description
1 polymer ?
#
loop_
_entity_poly.entity_id
_entity_poly.type
_entity_poly.pdbx_seq_one_letter_code
_entity_poly.pdbx_strand_id
1 'polypeptide(L)'
;MSERARIPQTPGEMTIDADGTSRQVKKAMEPSDLDFSPSPQSILFTSFASLSGLLLGYEYGSVNGIVRSRAFINIVESPGTVALRDDYISLILPILFCGALLGSIAGGYGAESFGRRQTIIAGSGIYSVGVIVQMMVGVGSSDALGSIVAGRFIAGCGMGSLTTGTILYMTESVSNQ
;
A
#
# COMPACT_ATOMS: atom_id res chain seq x y z
N MET A 1 0.05 27.40 -52.47
CA MET A 1 0.52 26.00 -52.64
C MET A 1 0.81 25.49 -51.24
N SER A 2 -0.07 24.63 -50.73
CA SER A 2 -0.13 24.20 -49.33
C SER A 2 1.15 23.45 -48.93
N GLU A 3 1.94 24.06 -48.04
CA GLU A 3 3.15 23.47 -47.47
C GLU A 3 2.72 22.38 -46.49
N ARG A 4 2.80 21.13 -46.94
CA ARG A 4 2.42 19.97 -46.13
C ARG A 4 3.40 19.81 -44.99
N ALA A 5 2.89 19.87 -43.76
CA ALA A 5 3.57 19.40 -42.55
C ALA A 5 4.15 18.00 -42.80
N ARG A 6 5.48 17.91 -42.82
CA ARG A 6 6.22 16.66 -43.00
C ARG A 6 6.22 15.92 -41.67
N ILE A 7 5.63 14.72 -41.63
CA ILE A 7 5.58 13.87 -40.44
C ILE A 7 7.00 13.31 -40.20
N PRO A 8 7.62 13.50 -39.02
CA PRO A 8 9.02 13.16 -38.78
C PRO A 8 9.25 11.64 -38.83
N GLN A 9 10.37 11.22 -39.43
CA GLN A 9 10.73 9.80 -39.62
C GLN A 9 11.99 9.37 -38.83
N THR A 10 12.63 10.27 -38.07
CA THR A 10 13.88 9.94 -37.34
C THR A 10 14.06 10.74 -36.02
N PRO A 11 14.50 10.10 -34.92
CA PRO A 11 14.77 10.78 -33.65
C PRO A 11 15.97 11.74 -33.72
N GLY A 12 15.84 12.94 -33.14
CA GLY A 12 16.90 13.96 -33.08
C GLY A 12 16.77 15.12 -34.08
N GLU A 13 15.74 15.12 -34.91
CA GLU A 13 15.45 16.19 -35.86
C GLU A 13 14.85 17.40 -35.12
N MET A 14 15.46 18.58 -35.29
CA MET A 14 14.96 19.84 -34.75
C MET A 14 13.84 20.35 -35.66
N THR A 15 12.60 20.30 -35.18
CA THR A 15 11.46 20.89 -35.90
C THR A 15 11.22 22.30 -35.39
N ILE A 16 11.15 23.26 -36.32
CA ILE A 16 10.66 24.61 -36.07
C ILE A 16 9.18 24.60 -36.46
N ASP A 17 8.29 24.72 -35.48
CA ASP A 17 6.86 24.89 -35.72
C ASP A 17 6.62 26.24 -36.43
N ALA A 18 5.50 26.40 -37.15
CA ALA A 18 5.17 27.63 -37.88
C ALA A 18 5.10 28.91 -37.01
N ASP A 19 5.15 28.75 -35.69
CA ASP A 19 5.22 29.79 -34.64
C ASP A 19 6.67 30.08 -34.15
N GLY A 20 7.69 29.57 -34.85
CA GLY A 20 9.11 29.80 -34.50
C GLY A 20 9.59 29.07 -33.23
N THR A 21 8.73 28.27 -32.60
CA THR A 21 9.08 27.48 -31.41
C THR A 21 9.86 26.23 -31.81
N SER A 22 11.12 26.14 -31.40
CA SER A 22 11.94 24.94 -31.56
C SER A 22 11.62 23.94 -30.45
N ARG A 23 11.00 22.80 -30.77
CA ARG A 23 10.84 21.68 -29.83
C ARG A 23 11.88 20.60 -30.15
N GLN A 24 12.73 20.31 -29.17
CA GLN A 24 13.55 19.09 -29.19
C GLN A 24 12.61 17.89 -29.05
N VAL A 25 12.56 17.01 -30.04
CA VAL A 25 11.96 15.69 -29.87
C VAL A 25 12.84 14.95 -28.87
N LYS A 26 12.43 14.89 -27.59
CA LYS A 26 13.12 14.10 -26.56
C LYS A 26 13.28 12.68 -27.11
N LYS A 27 14.53 12.20 -27.21
CA LYS A 27 14.83 10.80 -27.51
C LYS A 27 13.98 9.95 -26.57
N ALA A 28 13.14 9.06 -27.13
CA ALA A 28 12.48 8.08 -26.31
C ALA A 28 13.57 7.23 -25.63
N MET A 29 13.50 7.10 -24.31
CA MET A 29 14.40 6.23 -23.54
C MET A 29 14.25 4.80 -24.09
N GLU A 30 15.27 4.29 -24.78
CA GLU A 30 15.24 2.90 -25.24
C GLU A 30 15.47 1.97 -24.03
N PRO A 31 14.74 0.84 -23.95
CA PRO A 31 14.89 -0.11 -22.85
C PRO A 31 16.28 -0.78 -22.79
N SER A 32 17.10 -0.65 -23.83
CA SER A 32 18.48 -1.13 -23.90
C SER A 32 19.52 -0.19 -23.28
N ASP A 33 19.17 1.08 -23.02
CA ASP A 33 20.04 2.07 -22.37
C ASP A 33 19.90 2.01 -20.82
N LEU A 34 19.02 1.14 -20.29
CA LEU A 34 18.91 0.83 -18.87
C LEU A 34 20.06 -0.12 -18.48
N ASP A 35 21.18 0.45 -18.05
CA ASP A 35 22.25 -0.30 -17.39
C ASP A 35 21.74 -0.79 -16.02
N PHE A 36 21.01 -1.90 -16.03
CA PHE A 36 20.46 -2.54 -14.84
C PHE A 36 21.57 -3.32 -14.12
N SER A 37 22.52 -2.58 -13.57
CA SER A 37 23.48 -3.09 -12.58
C SER A 37 23.04 -2.58 -11.20
N PRO A 38 21.97 -3.14 -10.61
CA PRO A 38 21.48 -2.67 -9.33
C PRO A 38 22.54 -2.95 -8.26
N SER A 39 22.91 -1.91 -7.52
CA SER A 39 23.76 -2.10 -6.35
C SER A 39 23.08 -3.11 -5.40
N PRO A 40 23.84 -3.99 -4.71
CA PRO A 40 23.26 -4.94 -3.77
C PRO A 40 22.44 -4.25 -2.65
N GLN A 41 22.74 -2.99 -2.35
CA GLN A 41 21.97 -2.16 -1.42
C GLN A 41 20.58 -1.83 -1.96
N SER A 42 20.47 -1.43 -3.24
CA SER A 42 19.18 -1.14 -3.89
C SER A 42 18.29 -2.39 -3.96
N ILE A 43 18.88 -3.57 -4.18
CA ILE A 43 18.16 -4.86 -4.15
C ILE A 43 17.58 -5.10 -2.74
N LEU A 44 18.38 -4.92 -1.69
CA LEU A 44 17.94 -5.07 -0.31
C LEU A 44 16.79 -4.11 0.02
N PHE A 45 16.91 -2.83 -0.29
CA PHE A 45 15.85 -1.85 -0.03
C PHE A 45 14.55 -2.15 -0.79
N THR A 46 14.66 -2.54 -2.07
CA THR A 46 13.50 -2.92 -2.89
C THR A 46 12.82 -4.18 -2.37
N SER A 47 13.60 -5.14 -1.85
CA SER A 47 13.08 -6.37 -1.25
C SER A 47 12.25 -6.07 0.00
N PHE A 48 12.76 -5.22 0.90
CA PHE A 48 12.00 -4.79 2.09
C PHE A 48 10.76 -3.98 1.72
N ALA A 49 10.85 -3.13 0.71
CA ALA A 49 9.72 -2.34 0.24
C ALA A 49 8.63 -3.25 -0.38
N SER A 50 9.01 -4.31 -1.10
CA SER A 50 8.09 -5.31 -1.66
C SER A 50 7.36 -6.12 -0.58
N LEU A 51 7.98 -6.32 0.59
CA LEU A 51 7.36 -7.03 1.71
C LEU A 51 6.09 -6.32 2.23
N SER A 52 6.03 -4.98 2.17
CA SER A 52 4.81 -4.24 2.50
C SER A 52 3.66 -4.55 1.54
N GLY A 53 3.96 -4.72 0.25
CA GLY A 53 2.97 -5.14 -0.75
C GLY A 53 2.48 -6.57 -0.52
N LEU A 54 3.39 -7.48 -0.15
CA LEU A 54 3.03 -8.84 0.24
C LEU A 54 2.14 -8.86 1.50
N LEU A 55 2.45 -8.02 2.50
CA LEU A 55 1.67 -7.91 3.72
C LEU A 55 0.23 -7.43 3.44
N LEU A 56 0.07 -6.44 2.55
CA LEU A 56 -1.25 -5.99 2.08
C LEU A 56 -2.02 -7.14 1.41
N GLY A 57 -1.37 -7.91 0.54
CA GLY A 57 -1.98 -9.08 -0.09
C GLY A 57 -2.40 -10.15 0.93
N TYR A 58 -1.55 -10.39 1.94
CA TYR A 58 -1.85 -11.29 3.05
C TYR A 58 -3.07 -10.83 3.86
N GLU A 59 -3.22 -9.54 4.14
CA GLU A 59 -4.35 -8.99 4.89
C GLU A 59 -5.69 -9.18 4.15
N TYR A 60 -5.71 -8.92 2.85
CA TYR A 60 -6.89 -9.19 2.02
C TYR A 60 -7.17 -10.69 1.87
N GLY A 61 -6.15 -11.55 1.84
CA GLY A 61 -6.33 -13.00 1.74
C GLY A 61 -6.79 -13.63 3.07
N SER A 62 -6.16 -13.25 4.17
CA SER A 62 -6.40 -13.82 5.50
C SER A 62 -7.83 -13.56 5.98
N VAL A 63 -8.40 -12.38 5.73
CA VAL A 63 -9.78 -12.08 6.11
C VAL A 63 -10.80 -13.01 5.47
N ASN A 64 -10.62 -13.31 4.17
CA ASN A 64 -11.51 -14.20 3.43
C ASN A 64 -11.47 -15.64 3.97
N GLY A 65 -10.30 -16.07 4.48
CA GLY A 65 -10.14 -17.36 5.15
C GLY A 65 -10.72 -17.38 6.57
N ILE A 66 -10.47 -16.33 7.36
CA ILE A 66 -10.91 -16.23 8.76
C ILE A 66 -12.43 -16.22 8.86
N VAL A 67 -13.13 -15.46 8.00
CA VAL A 67 -14.61 -15.39 8.00
C VAL A 67 -15.27 -16.75 7.71
N ARG A 68 -14.57 -17.66 7.02
CA ARG A 68 -15.05 -19.02 6.71
C ARG A 68 -14.58 -20.07 7.72
N SER A 69 -13.78 -19.70 8.71
CA SER A 69 -13.21 -20.62 9.69
C SER A 69 -14.24 -20.99 10.76
N ARG A 70 -14.43 -22.30 10.99
CA ARG A 70 -15.32 -22.80 12.06
C ARG A 70 -14.90 -22.33 13.45
N ALA A 71 -13.59 -22.21 13.69
CA ALA A 71 -13.08 -21.71 14.97
C ALA A 71 -13.50 -20.25 15.20
N PHE A 72 -13.41 -19.41 14.17
CA PHE A 72 -13.80 -18.01 14.24
C PHE A 72 -15.31 -17.83 14.41
N ILE A 73 -16.12 -18.59 13.66
CA ILE A 73 -17.59 -18.54 13.75
C ILE A 73 -18.05 -18.91 15.17
N ASN A 74 -17.48 -19.96 15.76
CA ASN A 74 -17.82 -20.40 17.11
C ASN A 74 -17.46 -19.37 18.20
N ILE A 75 -16.44 -18.54 17.96
CA ILE A 75 -16.00 -17.50 18.91
C ILE A 75 -16.87 -16.24 18.80
N VAL A 76 -17.32 -15.88 17.60
CA VAL A 76 -18.01 -14.61 17.33
C VAL A 76 -19.53 -14.70 17.46
N GLU A 77 -20.15 -15.82 17.08
CA GLU A 77 -21.60 -16.01 17.18
C GLU A 77 -22.00 -16.90 18.36
N SER A 78 -21.76 -18.20 18.22
CA SER A 78 -22.10 -19.24 19.21
C SER A 78 -21.67 -20.61 18.66
N PRO A 79 -21.44 -21.63 19.52
CA PRO A 79 -21.18 -22.99 19.06
C PRO A 79 -22.37 -23.56 18.28
N GLY A 80 -22.14 -23.98 17.03
CA GLY A 80 -23.14 -24.66 16.20
C GLY A 80 -23.62 -23.89 14.97
N THR A 81 -23.22 -22.64 14.81
CA THR A 81 -23.52 -21.86 13.59
C THR A 81 -22.62 -22.30 12.43
N VAL A 82 -23.20 -22.41 11.23
CA VAL A 82 -22.49 -22.91 10.03
C VAL A 82 -21.75 -21.79 9.29
N ALA A 83 -22.21 -20.55 9.42
CA ALA A 83 -21.66 -19.38 8.74
C ALA A 83 -21.86 -18.13 9.61
N LEU A 84 -20.93 -17.17 9.47
CA LEU A 84 -21.01 -15.87 10.13
C LEU A 84 -22.15 -15.03 9.54
N ARG A 85 -22.93 -14.34 10.38
CA ARG A 85 -23.94 -13.37 9.92
C ARG A 85 -23.35 -12.30 9.01
N ASP A 86 -24.07 -11.98 7.93
CA ASP A 86 -23.67 -10.98 6.93
C ASP A 86 -23.45 -9.58 7.54
N ASP A 87 -24.20 -9.23 8.60
CA ASP A 87 -24.04 -7.97 9.33
C ASP A 87 -22.63 -7.84 9.94
N TYR A 88 -22.07 -8.94 10.44
CA TYR A 88 -20.74 -8.95 11.06
C TYR A 88 -19.65 -8.85 10.01
N ILE A 89 -19.81 -9.55 8.88
CA ILE A 89 -18.91 -9.43 7.74
C ILE A 89 -18.89 -7.97 7.23
N SER A 90 -20.08 -7.38 7.10
CA SER A 90 -20.27 -6.00 6.65
C SER A 90 -19.72 -4.96 7.62
N LEU A 91 -19.47 -5.32 8.89
CA LEU A 91 -18.79 -4.47 9.86
C LEU A 91 -17.27 -4.68 9.84
N ILE A 92 -16.83 -5.94 9.81
CA ILE A 92 -15.43 -6.35 9.98
C ILE A 92 -14.58 -6.00 8.75
N LEU A 93 -15.12 -6.10 7.54
CA LEU A 93 -14.37 -5.85 6.30
C LEU A 93 -14.09 -4.35 6.06
N PRO A 94 -15.09 -3.44 6.06
CA PRO A 94 -14.86 -2.04 5.72
C PRO A 94 -14.15 -1.23 6.82
N ILE A 95 -14.20 -1.66 8.09
CA ILE A 95 -13.57 -0.90 9.19
C ILE A 95 -12.05 -0.81 9.04
N LEU A 96 -11.41 -1.82 8.44
CA LEU A 96 -9.99 -1.79 8.11
C LEU A 96 -9.67 -0.62 7.17
N PHE A 97 -10.48 -0.44 6.13
CA PHE A 97 -10.31 0.66 5.16
C PHE A 97 -10.57 2.01 5.80
N CYS A 98 -11.57 2.12 6.69
CA CYS A 98 -11.80 3.33 7.47
C CYS A 98 -10.55 3.70 8.30
N GLY A 99 -9.96 2.71 8.99
CA GLY A 99 -8.70 2.89 9.71
C GLY A 99 -7.55 3.28 8.78
N ALA A 100 -7.41 2.62 7.62
CA ALA A 100 -6.37 2.88 6.64
C ALA A 100 -6.45 4.28 6.02
N LEU A 101 -7.65 4.82 5.82
CA LEU A 101 -7.84 6.20 5.37
C LEU A 101 -7.27 7.19 6.39
N LEU A 102 -7.62 7.04 7.66
CA LEU A 102 -7.13 7.90 8.73
C LEU A 102 -5.61 7.73 8.95
N GLY A 103 -5.14 6.49 8.90
CA GLY A 103 -3.72 6.16 8.98
C GLY A 103 -2.89 6.72 7.83
N SER A 104 -3.43 6.73 6.61
CA SER A 104 -2.76 7.29 5.45
C SER A 104 -2.61 8.81 5.57
N ILE A 105 -3.66 9.51 6.03
CA ILE A 105 -3.62 10.97 6.27
C ILE A 105 -2.58 11.31 7.34
N ALA A 106 -2.62 10.64 8.49
CA ALA A 106 -1.66 10.85 9.57
C ALA A 106 -0.23 10.46 9.17
N GLY A 107 -0.08 9.38 8.40
CA GLY A 107 1.19 8.89 7.90
C GLY A 107 1.83 9.81 6.86
N GLY A 108 1.02 10.41 5.98
CA GLY A 108 1.49 11.43 5.03
C GLY A 108 2.09 12.63 5.75
N TYR A 109 1.35 13.21 6.70
CA TYR A 109 1.84 14.32 7.52
C TYR A 109 3.07 13.93 8.37
N GLY A 110 3.06 12.72 8.93
CA GLY A 110 4.19 12.19 9.69
C GLY A 110 5.45 11.99 8.84
N ALA A 111 5.32 11.56 7.58
CA ALA A 111 6.44 11.38 6.66
C ALA A 111 7.14 12.69 6.31
N GLU A 112 6.41 13.79 6.25
CA GLU A 112 6.97 15.13 6.04
C GLU A 112 7.67 15.67 7.30
N SER A 113 7.15 15.37 8.50
CA SER A 113 7.64 15.96 9.75
C SER A 113 8.76 15.17 10.44
N PHE A 114 8.67 13.82 10.49
CA PHE A 114 9.60 12.94 11.23
C PHE A 114 10.55 12.16 10.31
N GLY A 115 10.39 12.32 9.00
CA GLY A 115 11.17 11.62 7.98
C GLY A 115 10.61 10.24 7.63
N ARG A 116 10.78 9.87 6.36
CA ARG A 116 10.19 8.66 5.76
C ARG A 116 10.45 7.37 6.53
N ARG A 117 11.68 7.16 7.01
CA ARG A 117 12.06 5.94 7.76
C ARG A 117 11.36 5.80 9.11
N GLN A 118 11.16 6.91 9.84
CA GLN A 118 10.52 6.86 11.16
C GLN A 118 9.03 6.58 11.05
N THR A 119 8.36 7.12 10.04
CA THR A 119 6.95 6.85 9.75
C THR A 119 6.68 5.37 9.47
N ILE A 120 7.58 4.70 8.73
CA ILE A 120 7.47 3.26 8.46
C ILE A 120 7.58 2.45 9.76
N ILE A 121 8.51 2.79 10.65
CA ILE A 121 8.72 2.11 11.93
C ILE A 121 7.54 2.36 12.89
N ALA A 122 7.03 3.58 12.94
CA ALA A 122 5.86 3.91 13.76
C ALA A 122 4.60 3.19 13.26
N GLY A 123 4.37 3.18 11.94
CA GLY A 123 3.26 2.48 11.31
C GLY A 123 3.28 0.97 11.56
N SER A 124 4.46 0.34 11.46
CA SER A 124 4.61 -1.10 11.76
C SER A 124 4.36 -1.42 13.24
N GLY A 125 4.74 -0.53 14.16
CA GLY A 125 4.41 -0.64 15.58
C GLY A 125 2.90 -0.60 15.83
N ILE A 126 2.19 0.38 15.27
CA ILE A 126 0.73 0.51 15.39
C ILE A 126 0.03 -0.72 14.79
N TYR A 127 0.47 -1.18 13.62
CA TYR A 127 -0.08 -2.37 12.99
C TYR A 127 0.11 -3.62 13.88
N SER A 128 1.30 -3.80 14.45
CA SER A 128 1.59 -4.92 15.36
C SER A 128 0.68 -4.92 16.59
N VAL A 129 0.44 -3.75 17.19
CA VAL A 129 -0.51 -3.60 18.31
C VAL A 129 -1.93 -4.00 17.89
N GLY A 130 -2.39 -3.56 16.71
CA GLY A 130 -3.71 -3.91 16.21
C GLY A 130 -3.91 -5.42 15.95
N VAL A 131 -2.87 -6.11 15.47
CA VAL A 131 -2.87 -7.57 15.31
C VAL A 131 -2.90 -8.27 16.66
N ILE A 132 -2.12 -7.80 17.64
CA ILE A 132 -2.15 -8.36 19.00
C ILE A 132 -3.55 -8.24 19.61
N VAL A 133 -4.22 -7.09 19.46
CA VAL A 133 -5.59 -6.90 19.94
C VAL A 133 -6.56 -7.89 19.29
N GLN A 134 -6.43 -8.15 17.98
CA GLN A 134 -7.23 -9.17 17.29
C GLN A 134 -6.95 -10.59 17.78
N MET A 135 -5.72 -10.91 18.15
CA MET A 135 -5.37 -12.25 18.65
C MET A 135 -5.86 -12.51 20.08
N MET A 136 -6.11 -11.45 20.86
CA MET A 136 -6.59 -11.55 22.25
C MET A 136 -8.09 -11.86 22.39
N VAL A 137 -8.82 -11.98 21.27
CA VAL A 137 -10.27 -12.27 21.18
C VAL A 137 -10.70 -13.54 21.95
N GLY A 138 -9.78 -14.48 22.24
CA GLY A 138 -10.06 -15.68 23.02
C GLY A 138 -9.70 -15.64 24.51
N VAL A 139 -9.06 -14.56 25.00
CA VAL A 139 -8.58 -14.47 26.39
C VAL A 139 -9.46 -13.50 27.17
N GLY A 140 -10.54 -14.01 27.76
CA GLY A 140 -11.31 -13.31 28.80
C GLY A 140 -12.22 -12.16 28.35
N SER A 141 -12.39 -11.93 27.04
CA SER A 141 -13.32 -10.91 26.55
C SER A 141 -14.74 -11.46 26.43
N SER A 142 -15.70 -10.82 27.10
CA SER A 142 -17.13 -11.08 26.97
C SER A 142 -17.71 -10.64 25.62
N ASP A 143 -16.93 -9.91 24.81
CA ASP A 143 -17.36 -9.36 23.53
C ASP A 143 -16.28 -9.57 22.43
N ALA A 144 -16.27 -10.76 21.84
CA ALA A 144 -15.32 -11.18 20.81
C ALA A 144 -15.36 -10.29 19.56
N LEU A 145 -16.54 -9.76 19.24
CA LEU A 145 -16.77 -8.98 18.04
C LEU A 145 -16.16 -7.58 18.14
N GLY A 146 -16.34 -6.93 19.29
CA GLY A 146 -15.79 -5.60 19.55
C GLY A 146 -14.26 -5.58 19.50
N SER A 147 -13.61 -6.60 20.04
CA SER A 147 -12.14 -6.74 20.01
C SER A 147 -11.59 -6.95 18.60
N ILE A 148 -12.26 -7.75 17.76
CA ILE A 148 -11.92 -7.89 16.34
C ILE A 148 -12.04 -6.55 15.62
N VAL A 149 -13.18 -5.87 15.77
CA VAL A 149 -13.45 -4.61 15.06
C VAL A 149 -12.47 -3.51 15.48
N ALA A 150 -12.21 -3.37 16.78
CA ALA A 150 -11.24 -2.40 17.31
C ALA A 150 -9.82 -2.71 16.84
N GLY A 151 -9.40 -3.98 16.90
CA GLY A 151 -8.09 -4.38 16.43
C GLY A 151 -7.91 -4.17 14.92
N ARG A 152 -8.96 -4.39 14.11
CA ARG A 152 -8.93 -4.11 12.66
C ARG A 152 -8.85 -2.63 12.35
N PHE A 153 -9.54 -1.79 13.12
CA PHE A 153 -9.42 -0.35 12.97
C PHE A 153 -7.98 0.12 13.25
N ILE A 154 -7.40 -0.32 14.37
CA ILE A 154 -6.02 0.04 14.76
C ILE A 154 -5.00 -0.51 13.75
N ALA A 155 -5.14 -1.78 13.35
CA ALA A 155 -4.29 -2.40 12.33
C ALA A 155 -4.42 -1.65 10.99
N GLY A 156 -5.63 -1.24 10.62
CA GLY A 156 -5.89 -0.39 9.46
C GLY A 156 -5.12 0.93 9.54
N CYS A 157 -5.17 1.63 10.68
CA CYS A 157 -4.41 2.87 10.87
C CYS A 157 -2.89 2.66 10.67
N GLY A 158 -2.33 1.61 11.27
CA GLY A 158 -0.90 1.30 11.10
C GLY A 158 -0.54 0.94 9.65
N MET A 159 -1.36 0.11 9.01
CA MET A 159 -1.16 -0.34 7.62
C MET A 159 -1.29 0.82 6.61
N GLY A 160 -2.22 1.75 6.84
CA GLY A 160 -2.37 2.95 6.02
C GLY A 160 -1.13 3.83 6.08
N SER A 161 -0.61 4.11 7.28
CA SER A 161 0.64 4.86 7.44
C SER A 161 1.85 4.13 6.85
N LEU A 162 1.92 2.80 7.03
CA LEU A 162 2.99 1.96 6.49
C LEU A 162 3.02 2.02 4.96
N THR A 163 1.87 1.85 4.32
CA THR A 163 1.74 1.86 2.85
C THR A 163 2.15 3.20 2.26
N THR A 164 1.65 4.31 2.83
CA THR A 164 2.03 5.67 2.42
C THR A 164 3.54 5.89 2.60
N GLY A 165 4.11 5.49 3.73
CA GLY A 165 5.54 5.60 4.00
C GLY A 165 6.40 4.79 3.03
N THR A 166 6.02 3.55 2.72
CA THR A 166 6.75 2.69 1.79
C THR A 166 6.71 3.22 0.36
N ILE A 167 5.56 3.70 -0.13
CA ILE A 167 5.47 4.28 -1.48
C ILE A 167 6.37 5.51 -1.60
N LEU A 168 6.34 6.41 -0.61
CA LEU A 168 7.21 7.59 -0.58
C LEU A 168 8.70 7.21 -0.52
N TYR A 169 9.05 6.18 0.24
CA TYR A 169 10.42 5.70 0.34
C TYR A 169 10.93 5.09 -0.98
N MET A 170 10.08 4.33 -1.69
CA MET A 170 10.41 3.78 -3.00
C MET A 170 10.66 4.89 -4.03
N THR A 171 9.78 5.91 -4.09
CA THR A 171 9.92 6.98 -5.09
C THR A 171 11.18 7.82 -4.90
N GLU A 172 11.55 8.12 -3.65
CA GLU A 172 12.82 8.79 -3.35
C GLU A 172 14.04 7.96 -3.74
N SER A 173 14.01 6.66 -3.41
CA SER A 173 15.15 5.75 -3.64
C SER A 173 15.45 5.58 -5.13
N VAL A 174 14.42 5.61 -5.98
CA VAL A 174 14.57 5.54 -7.44
C VAL A 174 15.02 6.88 -8.03
N SER A 175 14.58 8.01 -7.47
CA SER A 175 14.94 9.34 -7.98
C SER A 175 16.39 9.78 -7.71
N ASN A 176 17.08 9.06 -6.82
CA ASN A 176 18.45 9.40 -6.39
C ASN A 176 19.52 8.55 -7.09
N GLN A 177 19.18 7.92 -8.23
CA GLN A 177 20.10 7.28 -9.17
C GLN A 177 20.05 8.02 -10.51
#